data_AF-X1DJW3-F1
#
_entry.id   AF-X1DJW3-F1
#
_cell.length_a   1.000
_cell.length_b   1.000
_cell.length_c   1.000
_cell.angle_alpha   90.00
_cell.angle_beta   90.00
_cell.angle_gamma   90.00
#
_symmetry.space_group_name_H-M   'P 1'
#
loop_
_entity.id
_entity.type
_entity.pdbx_description
1 polymer ?
#
loop_
_entity_poly.entity_id
_entity_poly.type
_entity_poly.pdbx_seq_one_letter_code
_entity_poly.pdbx_strand_id
1 'polypeptide(L)'
;MVKKELIKRSPLRILEKSIQGGLGKGNIGVFASRKGVGKTATLVHIATDKLFQKKPVIHVSYASRVDYIINWYEDIFKEISKKRELESAIEVHDEIIKNRVIMNFSQKGAQTEQILNSLEIMITQGQFAAEALIVDGYDFAEASADDLRNSG
;
A
#
# COMPACT_ATOMS: atom_id res chain seq x y z
N MET A 1 -1.53 1.32 24.57
CA MET A 1 -0.79 2.60 24.40
C MET A 1 0.24 2.55 23.27
N VAL A 2 0.89 1.40 23.04
CA VAL A 2 1.99 1.23 22.08
C VAL A 2 1.62 1.59 20.62
N LYS A 3 0.46 1.18 20.12
CA LYS A 3 0.04 1.46 18.72
C LYS A 3 -0.03 2.96 18.38
N LYS A 4 -0.50 3.82 19.29
CA LYS A 4 -0.52 5.28 19.09
C LYS A 4 0.90 5.88 19.10
N GLU A 5 1.78 5.34 19.94
CA GLU A 5 3.19 5.74 20.03
C GLU A 5 3.93 5.42 18.72
N LEU A 6 3.67 4.24 18.15
CA LEU A 6 4.23 3.78 16.88
C LEU A 6 3.91 4.73 15.73
N ILE A 7 2.63 5.09 15.58
CA ILE A 7 2.17 6.01 14.54
C ILE A 7 2.83 7.39 14.72
N LYS A 8 2.89 7.90 15.96
CA LYS A 8 3.48 9.22 16.26
C LYS A 8 4.98 9.28 16.01
N ARG A 9 5.72 8.19 16.24
CA ARG A 9 7.18 8.11 16.06
C ARG A 9 7.59 7.55 14.69
N SER A 10 6.63 7.26 13.82
CA SER A 10 6.88 6.77 12.46
C SER A 10 7.72 7.77 11.67
N PRO A 11 8.77 7.34 10.95
CA PRO A 11 9.57 8.24 10.10
C PRO A 11 8.72 8.88 8.98
N LEU A 12 7.58 8.28 8.63
CA LEU A 12 6.64 8.85 7.67
C LEU A 12 6.02 10.17 8.15
N ARG A 13 6.03 10.45 9.46
CA ARG A 13 5.61 11.76 9.98
C ARG A 13 6.52 12.89 9.48
N ILE A 14 7.79 12.60 9.21
CA ILE A 14 8.74 13.56 8.61
C ILE A 14 8.35 13.81 7.15
N LEU A 15 8.08 12.74 6.40
CA LEU A 15 7.60 12.84 5.02
C LEU A 15 6.30 13.63 4.93
N GLU A 16 5.30 13.30 5.74
CA GLU A 16 4.01 14.02 5.75
C GLU A 16 4.20 15.51 6.05
N LYS A 17 5.06 15.87 7.00
CA LYS A 17 5.38 17.28 7.27
C LYS A 17 6.02 17.98 6.08
N SER A 18 6.90 17.29 5.33
CA SER A 18 7.52 17.86 4.13
C SER A 18 6.54 18.06 2.97
N ILE A 19 5.42 17.32 2.95
CA ILE A 19 4.37 17.44 1.93
C ILE A 19 3.09 18.07 2.46
N GLN A 20 3.21 18.99 3.43
CA GLN A 20 2.10 19.81 3.97
C GLN A 20 0.95 19.00 4.60
N GLY A 21 1.26 17.90 5.29
CA GLY A 21 0.28 17.10 6.03
C GLY A 21 -0.11 15.78 5.38
N GLY A 22 0.58 15.38 4.31
CA GLY A 22 0.36 14.12 3.60
C GLY A 22 -0.14 14.33 2.18
N LEU A 23 -0.46 13.22 1.49
CA LEU A 23 -0.89 13.28 0.10
C LEU A 23 -2.25 13.98 -0.09
N GLY A 24 -3.17 13.87 0.87
CA GLY A 24 -4.55 14.34 0.73
C GLY A 24 -5.46 13.36 -0.03
N LYS A 25 -6.78 13.52 0.09
CA LYS A 25 -7.76 12.66 -0.60
C LYS A 25 -7.81 13.00 -2.09
N GLY A 26 -7.90 11.98 -2.95
CA GLY A 26 -7.99 12.14 -4.41
C GLY A 26 -6.68 12.49 -5.11
N ASN A 27 -5.60 12.73 -4.36
CA ASN A 27 -4.30 13.06 -4.93
C ASN A 27 -3.47 11.80 -5.22
N ILE A 28 -2.59 11.89 -6.22
CA ILE A 28 -1.69 10.81 -6.62
C ILE A 28 -0.25 11.18 -6.24
N GLY A 29 0.43 10.25 -5.56
CA GLY A 29 1.84 10.35 -5.20
C GLY A 29 2.65 9.28 -5.92
N VAL A 30 3.81 9.66 -6.47
CA VAL A 30 4.66 8.76 -7.25
C VAL A 30 6.03 8.62 -6.60
N PHE A 31 6.45 7.39 -6.35
CA PHE A 31 7.82 7.06 -5.92
C PHE A 31 8.61 6.49 -7.09
N ALA A 32 9.53 7.28 -7.64
CA ALA A 32 10.39 6.88 -8.76
C ALA A 32 11.85 6.70 -8.31
N SER A 33 12.48 5.60 -8.69
CA SER A 33 13.90 5.31 -8.44
C SER A 33 14.37 4.12 -9.28
N ARG A 34 15.68 3.85 -9.29
CA ARG A 34 16.24 2.65 -9.95
C ARG A 34 15.76 1.35 -9.29
N LYS A 35 15.88 0.23 -9.99
CA LYS A 35 15.59 -1.11 -9.43
C LYS A 35 16.46 -1.35 -8.20
N GLY A 36 15.87 -1.95 -7.16
CA GLY A 36 16.59 -2.30 -5.92
C GLY A 36 16.74 -1.18 -4.87
N VAL A 37 16.32 0.06 -5.15
CA VAL A 37 16.48 1.19 -4.21
C VAL A 37 15.46 1.16 -3.05
N GLY A 38 14.42 0.32 -3.12
CA GLY A 38 13.46 0.14 -2.03
C GLY A 38 12.09 0.82 -2.22
N LYS A 39 11.61 0.97 -3.47
CA LYS A 39 10.26 1.49 -3.76
C LYS A 39 9.17 0.64 -3.10
N THR A 40 9.16 -0.67 -3.36
CA THR A 40 8.22 -1.62 -2.75
C THR A 40 8.25 -1.54 -1.23
N ALA A 41 9.44 -1.58 -0.62
CA ALA A 41 9.59 -1.46 0.84
C ALA A 41 8.98 -0.14 1.36
N THR A 42 9.20 0.97 0.66
CA THR A 42 8.64 2.28 1.02
C THR A 42 7.12 2.29 0.91
N LEU A 43 6.56 1.78 -0.20
CA LEU A 43 5.12 1.68 -0.42
C LEU A 43 4.45 0.78 0.63
N VAL A 44 5.04 -0.37 0.93
CA VAL A 44 4.55 -1.30 1.97
C VAL A 44 4.62 -0.64 3.35
N HIS A 45 5.66 0.13 3.65
CA HIS A 45 5.75 0.87 4.91
C HIS A 45 4.64 1.92 5.03
N ILE A 46 4.38 2.68 3.96
CA ILE A 46 3.28 3.65 3.91
C ILE A 46 1.93 2.96 4.12
N ALA A 47 1.68 1.87 3.40
CA ALA A 47 0.47 1.07 3.57
C ALA A 47 0.31 0.56 5.00
N THR A 48 1.39 0.04 5.58
CA THR A 48 1.41 -0.48 6.95
C THR A 48 1.10 0.61 7.97
N ASP A 49 1.64 1.81 7.82
CA ASP A 49 1.33 2.97 8.67
C ASP A 49 -0.15 3.38 8.59
N LYS A 50 -0.78 3.31 7.41
CA LYS A 50 -2.23 3.50 7.25
C LYS A 50 -3.04 2.39 7.93
N LEU A 51 -2.63 1.14 7.80
CA LEU A 51 -3.26 0.00 8.46
C LEU A 51 -3.18 0.10 9.99
N PHE A 52 -2.04 0.55 10.53
CA PHE A 52 -1.93 0.90 11.95
C PHE A 52 -2.89 2.03 12.36
N GLN A 53 -3.25 2.94 11.46
CA GLN A 53 -4.27 3.97 11.71
C GLN A 53 -5.71 3.47 11.51
N LYS A 54 -5.92 2.18 11.28
CA LYS A 54 -7.23 1.57 10.93
C LYS A 54 -7.83 2.14 9.64
N LYS A 55 -6.98 2.54 8.71
CA LYS A 55 -7.37 3.00 7.37
C LYS A 55 -7.20 1.84 6.40
N PRO A 56 -8.28 1.26 5.85
CA PRO A 56 -8.18 0.11 4.97
C PRO A 56 -7.41 0.43 3.70
N VAL A 57 -6.62 -0.52 3.21
CA VAL A 57 -5.75 -0.34 2.04
C VAL A 57 -5.97 -1.44 1.01
N ILE A 58 -6.09 -1.05 -0.25
CA ILE A 58 -5.94 -1.97 -1.38
C ILE A 58 -4.52 -1.81 -1.93
N HIS A 59 -3.80 -2.92 -2.05
CA HIS A 59 -2.48 -2.97 -2.67
C HIS A 59 -2.57 -3.73 -3.99
N VAL A 60 -2.48 -3.00 -5.10
CA VAL A 60 -2.37 -3.52 -6.46
C VAL A 60 -0.89 -3.76 -6.77
N SER A 61 -0.55 -5.01 -7.02
CA SER A 61 0.82 -5.44 -7.34
C SER A 61 0.90 -5.97 -8.76
N TYR A 62 1.95 -5.56 -9.48
CA TYR A 62 2.36 -6.16 -10.75
C TYR A 62 3.57 -7.09 -10.60
N ALA A 63 3.92 -7.47 -9.36
CA ALA A 63 4.97 -8.43 -9.11
C ALA A 63 4.62 -9.81 -9.68
N SER A 64 5.62 -10.52 -10.17
CA SER A 64 5.45 -11.88 -10.69
C SER A 64 5.01 -12.90 -9.63
N ARG A 65 5.22 -12.58 -8.34
CA ARG A 65 4.80 -13.43 -7.23
C ARG A 65 4.17 -12.62 -6.10
N VAL A 66 2.99 -13.07 -5.67
CA VAL A 66 2.20 -12.44 -4.59
C VAL A 66 2.87 -12.60 -3.23
N ASP A 67 3.51 -13.74 -3.00
CA ASP A 67 4.18 -14.06 -1.74
C ASP A 67 5.28 -13.05 -1.38
N TYR A 68 5.93 -12.46 -2.39
CA TYR A 68 6.90 -11.40 -2.19
C TYR A 68 6.33 -10.17 -1.48
N ILE A 69 5.14 -9.73 -1.88
CA ILE A 69 4.48 -8.57 -1.25
C ILE A 69 4.01 -8.93 0.16
N ILE A 70 3.47 -10.13 0.34
CA ILE A 70 3.07 -10.62 1.67
C ILE A 70 4.27 -10.63 2.62
N ASN A 71 5.40 -11.20 2.19
CA ASN A 71 6.63 -11.25 2.99
C ASN A 71 7.13 -9.86 3.38
N TRP A 72 7.05 -8.87 2.48
CA TRP A 72 7.39 -7.48 2.83
C TRP A 72 6.54 -6.92 3.96
N TYR A 73 5.22 -7.18 3.95
CA TYR A 73 4.36 -6.74 5.05
C TYR A 73 4.71 -7.45 6.35
N GLU A 74 4.97 -8.75 6.30
CA GLU A 74 5.40 -9.53 7.48
C GLU A 74 6.72 -9.02 8.05
N ASP A 75 7.70 -8.72 7.20
CA ASP A 75 9.01 -8.23 7.62
C ASP A 75 8.92 -6.83 8.22
N ILE A 76 8.19 -5.91 7.58
CA ILE A 76 7.95 -4.56 8.13
C ILE A 76 7.22 -4.65 9.47
N PHE A 77 6.19 -5.50 9.58
CA PHE A 77 5.47 -5.69 10.82
C PHE A 77 6.36 -6.24 11.94
N LYS A 78 7.16 -7.27 11.65
CA LYS A 78 8.13 -7.84 12.60
C LYS A 78 9.13 -6.80 13.09
N GLU A 79 9.67 -5.99 12.19
CA GLU A 79 10.65 -4.96 12.54
C GLU A 79 10.06 -3.83 13.39
N ILE A 80 8.81 -3.42 13.11
CA ILE A 80 8.09 -2.45 13.95
C ILE A 80 7.80 -3.05 15.33
N SER A 81 7.40 -4.32 15.38
CA SER A 81 7.02 -5.01 16.62
C SER A 81 8.21 -5.25 17.56
N LYS A 82 9.36 -5.69 17.02
CA LYS A 82 10.59 -5.92 17.79
C LYS A 82 11.10 -4.66 18.49
N LYS A 83 11.10 -3.52 17.80
CA LYS A 83 11.70 -2.27 18.31
C LYS A 83 10.92 -1.63 19.45
N ARG A 84 9.70 -2.10 19.72
CA ARG A 84 8.67 -1.32 20.43
C ARG A 84 7.81 -2.13 21.39
N GLU A 85 8.17 -3.39 21.67
CA GLU A 85 7.49 -4.29 22.62
C GLU A 85 5.97 -4.21 22.50
N LEU A 86 5.49 -4.48 21.28
CA LEU A 86 4.07 -4.35 20.93
C LEU A 86 3.25 -5.36 21.76
N GLU A 87 2.65 -4.88 22.86
CA GLU A 87 1.62 -5.62 23.58
C GLU A 87 0.54 -6.07 22.59
N SER A 88 0.18 -7.35 22.64
CA SER A 88 -0.78 -7.96 21.70
C SER A 88 -0.38 -7.86 20.22
N ALA A 89 0.91 -8.05 19.89
CA ALA A 89 1.39 -8.07 18.50
C ALA A 89 0.53 -8.94 17.56
N ILE A 90 0.06 -10.09 18.03
CA ILE A 90 -0.81 -11.00 17.26
C ILE A 90 -2.14 -10.32 16.90
N GLU A 91 -2.81 -9.67 17.86
CA GLU A 91 -4.09 -8.99 17.59
C GLU A 91 -3.92 -7.83 16.61
N VAL A 92 -2.81 -7.10 16.72
CA VAL A 92 -2.51 -5.98 15.82
C VAL A 92 -2.16 -6.48 14.42
N HIS A 93 -1.47 -7.61 14.32
CA HIS A 93 -1.20 -8.30 13.06
C HIS A 93 -2.49 -8.74 12.37
N ASP A 94 -3.40 -9.39 13.11
CA ASP A 94 -4.72 -9.78 12.61
C ASP A 94 -5.54 -8.58 12.13
N GLU A 95 -5.49 -7.45 12.85
CA GLU A 95 -6.17 -6.22 12.44
C GLU A 95 -5.59 -5.65 11.15
N ILE A 96 -4.27 -5.72 10.96
CA ILE A 96 -3.60 -5.29 9.72
C ILE A 96 -3.99 -6.19 8.55
N ILE A 97 -4.03 -7.51 8.74
CA ILE A 97 -4.44 -8.47 7.70
C ILE A 97 -5.89 -8.23 7.29
N LYS A 98 -6.81 -8.05 8.24
CA LYS A 98 -8.24 -7.87 7.97
C LYS A 98 -8.57 -6.58 7.21
N ASN A 99 -7.78 -5.52 7.41
CA ASN A 99 -7.99 -4.23 6.77
C ASN A 99 -7.18 -4.03 5.47
N ARG A 100 -6.61 -5.11 4.91
CA ARG A 100 -5.80 -5.06 3.71
C ARG A 100 -6.30 -6.07 2.67
N VAL A 101 -6.42 -5.59 1.43
CA VAL A 101 -6.57 -6.48 0.27
C VAL A 101 -5.35 -6.35 -0.62
N ILE A 102 -4.81 -7.47 -1.08
CA ILE A 102 -3.73 -7.52 -2.07
C ILE A 102 -4.31 -8.09 -3.36
N MET A 103 -4.24 -7.32 -4.44
CA MET A 103 -4.64 -7.74 -5.78
C MET A 103 -3.39 -7.84 -6.63
N ASN A 104 -3.20 -8.97 -7.31
CA ASN A 104 -2.03 -9.17 -8.17
C ASN A 104 -2.45 -9.34 -9.62
N PHE A 105 -1.85 -8.53 -10.49
CA PHE A 105 -2.13 -8.52 -11.91
C PHE A 105 -0.84 -8.77 -12.70
N SER A 106 -0.97 -9.44 -13.85
CA SER A 106 0.11 -9.47 -14.84
C SER A 106 -0.02 -8.23 -15.71
N GLN A 107 1.04 -7.40 -15.78
CA GLN A 107 1.00 -6.19 -16.61
C GLN A 107 0.83 -6.49 -18.11
N LYS A 108 1.26 -7.68 -18.57
CA LYS A 108 1.05 -8.14 -19.95
C LYS A 108 -0.36 -8.72 -20.21
N GLY A 109 -1.11 -9.03 -19.14
CA GLY A 109 -2.37 -9.76 -19.23
C GLY A 109 -3.60 -8.99 -18.75
N ALA A 110 -3.42 -7.88 -18.02
CA ALA A 110 -4.51 -7.08 -17.47
C ALA A 110 -4.50 -5.70 -18.13
N GLN A 111 -5.60 -5.36 -18.80
CA GLN A 111 -5.80 -4.00 -19.28
C GLN A 111 -6.15 -3.08 -18.10
N THR A 112 -5.73 -1.82 -18.16
CA THR A 112 -6.01 -0.82 -17.12
C THR A 112 -7.50 -0.75 -16.76
N GLU A 113 -8.40 -0.84 -17.75
CA GLU A 113 -9.85 -0.86 -17.55
C GLU A 113 -10.32 -2.04 -16.68
N GLN A 114 -9.75 -3.24 -16.87
CA GLN A 114 -10.10 -4.41 -16.06
C GLN A 114 -9.71 -4.24 -14.60
N ILE A 115 -8.57 -3.58 -14.35
CA ILE A 115 -8.07 -3.29 -13.00
C ILE A 115 -8.99 -2.28 -12.33
N LEU A 116 -9.35 -1.20 -13.03
CA LEU A 116 -10.28 -0.18 -12.53
C LEU A 116 -11.64 -0.77 -12.20
N ASN A 117 -12.21 -1.60 -13.10
CA ASN A 117 -13.48 -2.29 -12.84
C ASN A 117 -13.40 -3.22 -11.63
N SER A 118 -12.29 -3.97 -11.50
CA SER A 118 -12.08 -4.85 -10.33
C SER A 118 -11.99 -4.06 -9.01
N LEU A 119 -11.35 -2.89 -9.03
CA LEU A 119 -11.29 -1.98 -7.88
C LEU A 119 -12.66 -1.40 -7.56
N GLU A 120 -13.42 -0.97 -8.57
CA GLU A 120 -14.77 -0.44 -8.41
C GLU A 120 -15.70 -1.47 -7.77
N ILE A 121 -15.71 -2.71 -8.29
CA ILE A 121 -16.50 -3.81 -7.73
C ILE A 121 -16.11 -4.06 -6.26
N MET A 122 -14.81 -4.09 -5.95
CA MET A 122 -14.34 -4.32 -4.58
C MET A 122 -14.79 -3.23 -3.60
N ILE A 123 -14.70 -1.97 -4.02
CA ILE A 123 -15.07 -0.83 -3.17
C ILE A 123 -16.59 -0.73 -3.01
N THR A 124 -17.34 -0.90 -4.11
CA THR A 124 -18.80 -0.70 -4.12
C THR A 124 -19.56 -1.94 -3.66
N GLN A 125 -19.38 -3.06 -4.34
CA GLN A 125 -20.10 -4.31 -4.07
C GLN A 125 -19.48 -5.08 -2.90
N GLY A 126 -18.15 -5.12 -2.84
CA GLY A 126 -17.42 -5.71 -1.72
C GLY A 126 -17.47 -4.88 -0.43
N GLN A 127 -18.02 -3.66 -0.49
CA GLN A 127 -18.14 -2.71 0.62
C GLN A 127 -16.81 -2.45 1.34
N PHE A 128 -15.69 -2.58 0.62
CA PHE A 128 -14.38 -2.32 1.17
C PHE A 128 -14.07 -0.82 1.08
N ALA A 129 -14.26 -0.12 2.20
CA ALA A 129 -14.02 1.32 2.33
C ALA A 129 -12.51 1.66 2.31
N ALA A 130 -11.85 1.46 1.16
CA ALA A 130 -10.45 1.76 0.97
C ALA A 130 -10.18 3.26 1.18
N GLU A 131 -9.26 3.57 2.09
CA GLU A 131 -8.78 4.95 2.34
C GLU A 131 -7.48 5.25 1.58
N ALA A 132 -6.85 4.22 1.02
CA ALA A 132 -5.71 4.37 0.12
C ALA A 132 -5.62 3.21 -0.87
N LEU A 133 -5.22 3.55 -2.10
CA LEU A 133 -4.81 2.62 -3.14
C LEU A 133 -3.29 2.70 -3.29
N ILE A 134 -2.62 1.56 -3.21
CA ILE A 134 -1.17 1.43 -3.44
C ILE A 134 -0.99 0.66 -4.73
N VAL A 135 -0.21 1.20 -5.66
CA VAL A 135 0.14 0.53 -6.92
C VAL A 135 1.65 0.31 -6.92
N ASP A 136 2.08 -0.95 -6.95
CA ASP A 136 3.50 -1.32 -6.96
C ASP A 136 3.86 -2.18 -8.18
N GLY A 137 5.09 -1.96 -8.67
CA GLY A 137 5.66 -2.75 -9.76
C GLY A 137 5.16 -2.40 -11.16
N TYR A 138 4.37 -1.33 -11.34
CA TYR A 138 3.96 -0.88 -12.67
C TYR A 138 5.17 -0.38 -13.46
N ASP A 139 5.46 -1.03 -14.59
CA ASP A 139 6.55 -0.63 -15.48
C ASP A 139 6.06 0.40 -16.50
N PHE A 140 6.45 1.66 -16.33
CA PHE A 140 6.11 2.73 -17.27
C PHE A 140 6.76 2.55 -18.65
N ALA A 141 7.81 1.74 -18.79
CA ALA A 141 8.41 1.47 -20.10
C ALA A 141 7.53 0.56 -20.97
N GLU A 142 6.72 -0.29 -20.32
CA GLU A 142 5.76 -1.19 -20.98
C GLU A 142 4.35 -0.57 -21.04
N ALA A 143 4.17 0.64 -20.52
CA ALA A 143 2.88 1.34 -20.50
C ALA A 143 2.56 1.96 -21.87
N SER A 144 1.31 1.82 -22.30
CA SER A 144 0.80 2.54 -23.47
C SER A 144 0.32 3.94 -23.08
N ALA A 145 0.26 4.85 -24.06
CA ALA A 145 -0.32 6.18 -23.83
C ALA A 145 -1.80 6.10 -23.42
N ASP A 146 -2.51 5.04 -23.81
CA ASP A 146 -3.92 4.85 -23.49
C ASP A 146 -4.15 4.41 -22.04
N ASP A 147 -3.18 3.70 -21.43
CA ASP A 147 -3.21 3.37 -20.00
C ASP A 147 -3.23 4.62 -19.10
N LEU A 148 -2.64 5.72 -19.58
CA LEU A 148 -2.54 6.99 -18.87
C LEU A 148 -3.63 8.01 -19.25
N ARG A 149 -4.36 7.78 -20.35
CA ARG A 149 -5.39 8.71 -20.85
C ARG A 149 -6.78 8.45 -20.26
N ASN A 150 -7.08 7.21 -19.90
CA ASN A 150 -8.39 6.80 -19.36
C ASN A 150 -8.44 6.79 -17.82
N SER A 151 -7.47 7.42 -17.15
CA SER A 151 -7.35 7.44 -15.68
C SER A 151 -8.00 8.67 -15.02
N GLY A 152 -8.73 9.49 -15.80
CA GLY A 152 -9.35 10.75 -15.36
C GLY A 152 -10.87 10.75 -15.50
#